data_AF-A0A363TVP8-F1
#
_entry.id   AF-A0A363TVP8-F1
#
_cell.length_a   1.000
_cell.length_b   1.000
_cell.length_c   1.000
_cell.angle_alpha   90.00
_cell.angle_beta   90.00
_cell.angle_gamma   90.00
#
_symmetry.space_group_name_H-M   'P 1'
#
loop_
_entity.id
_entity.type
_entity.pdbx_description
1 polymer ?
#
loop_
_entity_poly.entity_id
_entity_poly.type
_entity_poly.pdbx_seq_one_letter_code
_entity_poly.pdbx_strand_id
1 'polypeptide(L)' 'KDDCYVGRIREDDSAENCLNLWVCGDQLRKGAALNAIQIGELLVKNHLVPA' A
#
# COMPACT_ATOMS: atom_id res chain seq x y z
N LYS A 1 -8.63 10.79 4.48
CA LYS A 1 -7.17 10.56 4.49
C LYS A 1 -6.98 9.06 4.27
N ASP A 2 -6.60 8.68 3.06
CA ASP A 2 -6.58 7.29 2.58
C ASP A 2 -5.17 6.78 2.29
N ASP A 3 -4.17 7.60 2.61
CA ASP A 3 -2.77 7.34 2.36
C ASP A 3 -2.17 6.42 3.42
N CYS A 4 -1.11 5.71 3.02
CA CYS A 4 -0.18 5.09 3.95
C CYS A 4 0.90 6.12 4.32
N TYR A 5 1.18 6.26 5.61
CA TYR A 5 2.21 7.14 6.14
C TYR A 5 3.50 6.35 6.37
N VAL A 6 4.63 6.95 6.01
CA VAL A 6 5.95 6.36 6.16
C VAL A 6 6.83 7.33 6.95
N GLY A 7 7.59 6.82 7.91
CA GLY A 7 8.54 7.59 8.70
C GLY A 7 9.68 6.72 9.21
N ARG A 8 10.55 7.30 10.05
CA ARG A 8 11.72 6.62 10.64
C ARG A 8 12.64 5.95 9.60
N ILE A 9 12.68 6.52 8.40
CA ILE A 9 13.52 6.07 7.27
C ILE A 9 14.97 6.25 7.67
N ARG A 10 15.75 5.17 7.63
CA ARG A 10 17.19 5.16 7.93
C ARG A 10 17.86 3.98 7.25
N GLU A 11 19.16 4.10 6.99
CA GLU A 11 20.00 2.96 6.59
C GLU A 11 20.06 1.91 7.70
N ASP A 12 20.21 0.65 7.29
CA ASP A 12 20.41 -0.45 8.21
C ASP A 12 21.90 -0.64 8.50
N ASP A 13 22.25 -0.78 9.77
CA ASP A 13 23.64 -0.91 10.20
C ASP A 13 24.19 -2.34 10.04
N SER A 14 23.35 -3.33 9.68
CA SER A 14 23.71 -4.75 9.64
C SER A 14 23.96 -5.30 8.24
N ALA A 15 23.45 -4.64 7.19
CA ALA A 15 23.61 -5.08 5.81
C ALA A 15 23.70 -3.93 4.82
N GLU A 16 24.58 -4.06 3.82
CA GLU A 16 24.65 -3.13 2.70
C GLU A 16 23.34 -3.11 1.90
N ASN A 17 22.97 -1.92 1.40
CA ASN A 17 21.76 -1.69 0.60
C ASN A 17 20.43 -2.01 1.32
N CYS A 18 20.40 -1.96 2.65
CA CYS A 18 19.19 -2.21 3.44
C CYS A 18 18.68 -0.92 4.12
N LEU A 19 17.35 -0.77 4.21
CA LEU A 19 16.65 0.39 4.79
C LEU A 19 15.62 -0.06 5.81
N ASN A 20 15.61 0.63 6.95
CA ASN A 20 14.57 0.50 7.96
C ASN A 20 13.56 1.65 7.84
N LEU A 21 12.28 1.32 7.97
CA LEU A 21 11.18 2.29 7.94
C LEU A 21 10.03 1.86 8.87
N TRP A 22 9.19 2.81 9.21
CA TRP A 22 7.95 2.60 9.96
C TRP A 22 6.76 3.02 9.11
N VAL A 23 5.78 2.12 8.94
CA VAL A 23 4.62 2.35 8.07
C VAL A 23 3.33 2.27 8.90
N CYS A 24 2.43 3.22 8.68
CA CYS A 24 1.11 3.25 9.31
C CYS A 24 0.02 3.54 8.28
N GLY A 25 -1.18 2.99 8.49
CA GLY A 25 -2.35 3.27 7.66
C GLY A 25 -3.62 2.75 8.31
N ASP A 26 -4.77 3.18 7.82
CA ASP A 26 -6.07 2.67 8.26
C ASP A 26 -6.28 1.26 7.70
N GLN A 27 -6.33 0.27 8.60
CA GLN A 27 -6.46 -1.14 8.25
C GLN A 27 -7.84 -1.51 7.70
N LEU A 28 -8.91 -0.80 8.08
CA LEU A 28 -10.26 -1.10 7.60
C LEU A 28 -10.51 -0.44 6.24
N ARG A 29 -9.95 0.74 6.00
CA ARG A 29 -10.06 1.44 4.71
C ARG A 29 -8.98 0.99 3.75
N LYS A 30 -7.77 1.55 3.83
CA LYS A 30 -6.70 1.29 2.85
C LYS A 30 -6.18 -0.15 2.95
N GLY A 31 -6.29 -0.79 4.11
CA GLY A 31 -5.97 -2.20 4.29
C GLY A 31 -7.04 -3.19 3.82
N ALA A 32 -8.29 -2.75 3.60
CA ALA A 32 -9.39 -3.63 3.19
C ALA A 32 -10.36 -2.96 2.21
N ALA A 33 -11.33 -2.18 2.70
CA ALA A 33 -12.47 -1.72 1.89
C ALA A 33 -12.06 -0.87 0.68
N LEU A 34 -11.20 0.13 0.89
CA LEU A 34 -10.73 1.00 -0.18
C LEU A 34 -9.80 0.25 -1.14
N ASN A 35 -8.98 -0.66 -0.65
CA ASN A 35 -8.13 -1.50 -1.51
C ASN A 35 -8.97 -2.36 -2.46
N ALA A 36 -10.02 -3.00 -1.94
CA ALA A 36 -10.94 -3.81 -2.74
C ALA A 36 -11.61 -3.00 -3.86
N ILE A 37 -12.09 -1.79 -3.53
CA ILE A 37 -12.68 -0.89 -4.54
C ILE A 37 -11.64 -0.47 -5.58
N GLN A 38 -10.44 -0.06 -5.15
CA GLN A 38 -9.37 0.35 -6.08
C GLN A 38 -8.94 -0.78 -7.03
N ILE A 39 -8.87 -2.02 -6.54
CA ILE A 39 -8.66 -3.19 -7.39
C ILE A 39 -9.82 -3.36 -8.36
N GLY A 40 -11.07 -3.28 -7.90
CA GLY A 40 -12.26 -3.38 -8.75
C GLY A 40 -12.29 -2.32 -9.86
N GLU A 41 -12.00 -1.06 -9.54
CA GLU A 41 -11.87 0.03 -10.50
C GLU A 41 -10.78 -0.26 -11.54
N LEU A 42 -9.64 -0.81 -11.10
CA LEU A 42 -8.54 -1.18 -11.99
C LEU A 42 -8.92 -2.33 -12.93
N LEU A 43 -9.70 -3.32 -12.45
CA LEU A 43 -10.20 -4.41 -13.29
C LEU A 43 -11.15 -3.90 -14.38
N VAL A 44 -12.09 -3.02 -14.02
CA VAL A 44 -13.00 -2.38 -14.98
C VAL A 44 -12.21 -1.56 -16.00
N LYS A 45 -11.28 -0.72 -15.53
CA LYS A 45 -10.45 0.13 -16.39
C LYS A 45 -9.62 -0.67 -17.40
N ASN A 46 -9.13 -1.85 -17.00
CA ASN A 46 -8.32 -2.72 -17.85
C ASN A 46 -9.14 -3.77 -18.61
N HIS A 47 -10.48 -3.70 -18.59
CA HIS A 47 -11.36 -4.67 -19.25
C HIS A 47 -11.11 -6.13 -18.83
N LEU A 48 -10.78 -6.33 -17.55
CA LEU A 48 -10.50 -7.64 -16.95
C LEU A 48 -11.70 -8.22 -16.19
N VAL A 49 -12.85 -7.53 -16.22
CA VAL A 49 -14.10 -8.04 -15.64
C VAL A 49 -14.73 -9.02 -16.62
N PRO A 50 -15.02 -10.27 -16.21
CA PRO A 50 -15.75 -11.21 -17.04
C PRO A 50 -17.12 -10.66 -17.42
N ALA A 51 -17.58 -10.98 -18.64
CA ALA A 51 -18.93 -10.69 -19.08
C ALA A 51 -19.98 -11.45 -18.27
#